data_AF-A0A0H4TS64-F1
#
_entry.id   AF-A0A0H4TS64-F1
#
_cell.length_a   1.000
_cell.length_b   1.000
_cell.length_c   1.000
_cell.angle_alpha   90.00
_cell.angle_beta   90.00
_cell.angle_gamma   90.00
#
_symmetry.space_group_name_H-M   'P 1'
#
loop_
_entity.id
_entity.type
_entity.pdbx_description
1 polymer ?
#
loop_
_entity_poly.entity_id
_entity_poly.type
_entity_poly.pdbx_seq_one_letter_code
_entity_poly.pdbx_strand_id
1 'polypeptide(L)' 'MSFPENSLIKIGKAGRKRWQNIRPKVRGVAMSPNAHPHGGGEGRSSVGMPSPKTPWGKPTKGYKTRKRQASDRLIVKKRK' A
#
# COMPACT_ATOMS: atom_id res chain seq x y z
N MET A 1 7.90 -10.45 -22.46
CA MET A 1 7.00 -11.61 -22.63
C MET A 1 5.91 -11.52 -21.57
N SER A 2 4.65 -11.47 -21.98
CA SER A 2 3.52 -11.42 -21.06
C SER A 2 2.53 -12.50 -21.46
N PHE A 3 2.17 -13.35 -20.51
CA PHE A 3 0.98 -14.19 -20.56
C PHE A 3 -0.20 -13.32 -20.10
N PRO A 4 -0.99 -12.70 -21.02
CA PRO A 4 -2.03 -11.74 -20.65
C PRO A 4 -3.07 -12.34 -19.70
N GLU A 5 -3.33 -13.64 -19.83
CA GLU A 5 -4.26 -14.41 -19.01
C GLU A 5 -3.87 -14.50 -17.53
N ASN A 6 -2.59 -14.31 -17.19
CA ASN A 6 -2.14 -14.41 -15.79
C ASN A 6 -2.82 -13.36 -14.89
N SER A 7 -3.23 -12.21 -15.46
CA SER A 7 -3.98 -11.17 -14.75
C SER A 7 -5.43 -11.57 -14.43
N LEU A 8 -5.98 -12.56 -15.14
CA LEU A 8 -7.35 -13.05 -14.98
C LEU A 8 -7.48 -14.14 -13.90
N ILE A 9 -6.35 -14.64 -13.37
CA ILE A 9 -6.34 -15.73 -12.40
C ILE A 9 -6.95 -15.29 -11.07
N LYS A 10 -8.06 -15.93 -10.69
CA LYS A 10 -8.65 -15.81 -9.34
C LYS A 10 -7.90 -16.72 -8.37
N ILE A 11 -7.40 -16.15 -7.27
CA ILE A 11 -6.62 -16.89 -6.26
C ILE A 11 -7.50 -17.89 -5.47
N GLY A 12 -8.79 -17.57 -5.29
CA GLY A 12 -9.77 -18.45 -4.66
C GLY A 12 -9.64 -18.51 -3.14
N LYS A 13 -8.71 -19.32 -2.63
CA LYS A 13 -8.56 -19.60 -1.17
C LYS A 13 -7.36 -18.86 -0.55
N ALA A 14 -7.46 -18.56 0.75
CA ALA A 14 -6.40 -17.89 1.50
C ALA A 14 -5.05 -18.64 1.45
N GLY A 15 -5.09 -19.98 1.54
CA GLY A 15 -3.88 -20.82 1.50
C GLY A 15 -3.07 -20.70 0.21
N ARG A 16 -3.70 -20.38 -0.93
CA ARG A 16 -2.98 -20.21 -2.20
C ARG A 16 -2.01 -19.02 -2.16
N LYS A 17 -2.34 -17.95 -1.41
CA LYS A 17 -1.40 -16.83 -1.18
C LYS A 17 -0.19 -17.26 -0.34
N ARG A 18 -0.37 -18.21 0.59
CA ARG A 18 0.73 -18.73 1.42
C ARG A 18 1.72 -19.52 0.57
N TRP A 19 1.26 -20.27 -0.43
CA TRP A 19 2.14 -20.95 -1.40
C TRP A 19 2.95 -19.97 -2.26
N GLN A 20 2.44 -18.76 -2.49
CA GLN A 20 3.15 -17.67 -3.16
C GLN A 20 4.09 -16.89 -2.21
N ASN A 21 4.34 -17.40 -1.00
CA ASN A 21 5.13 -16.74 0.05
C ASN A 21 4.60 -15.37 0.51
N ILE A 22 3.29 -15.13 0.37
CA ILE A 22 2.64 -13.90 0.82
C ILE A 22 1.96 -14.15 2.17
N ARG A 23 2.42 -13.44 3.21
CA ARG A 23 1.86 -13.49 4.57
C ARG A 23 0.65 -12.55 4.73
N PRO A 24 -0.27 -12.84 5.66
CA PRO A 24 -1.37 -11.93 5.98
C PRO A 24 -0.85 -10.58 6.49
N LYS A 25 -1.59 -9.50 6.22
CA LYS A 25 -1.32 -8.14 6.70
C LYS A 25 -2.54 -7.61 7.43
N VAL A 26 -2.33 -6.90 8.54
CA VAL A 26 -3.40 -6.28 9.34
C VAL A 26 -3.59 -4.82 8.91
N ARG A 27 -4.84 -4.35 8.91
CA ARG A 27 -5.16 -2.94 8.58
C ARG A 27 -4.78 -2.01 9.74
N GLY A 28 -4.22 -0.85 9.44
CA GLY A 28 -3.79 0.13 10.45
C GLY A 28 -4.90 0.64 11.37
N VAL A 29 -6.15 0.73 10.88
CA VAL A 29 -7.32 1.15 11.67
C VAL A 29 -7.64 0.18 12.81
N ALA A 30 -7.29 -1.10 12.66
CA ALA A 30 -7.52 -2.12 13.69
C ALA A 30 -6.37 -2.22 14.70
N MET A 31 -5.34 -1.38 14.58
CA MET A 31 -4.18 -1.38 15.47
C MET A 31 -4.39 -0.39 16.63
N SER A 32 -3.52 -0.47 17.66
CA SER A 32 -3.48 0.54 18.71
C SER A 32 -2.86 1.87 18.20
N PRO A 33 -3.15 3.02 18.85
CA PRO A 33 -2.61 4.32 18.44
C PRO A 33 -1.07 4.39 18.36
N ASN A 34 -0.37 3.63 19.22
CA ASN A 34 1.10 3.56 19.21
C ASN A 34 1.64 2.80 17.98
N ALA A 35 0.92 1.79 17.51
CA ALA A 35 1.38 0.92 16.43
C ALA A 35 1.07 1.49 15.02
N HIS A 36 0.03 2.31 14.88
CA HIS A 36 -0.30 2.92 13.59
C HIS A 36 -0.94 4.30 13.76
N PRO A 37 -0.62 5.28 12.89
CA PRO A 37 -1.27 6.60 12.91
C PRO A 37 -2.79 6.63 12.75
N HIS A 38 -3.41 5.49 12.39
CA HIS A 38 -4.87 5.37 12.21
C HIS A 38 -5.49 4.47 13.29
N GLY A 39 -4.68 4.00 14.22
CA GLY A 39 -5.10 3.05 15.24
C GLY A 39 -5.89 3.73 16.35
N GLY A 40 -6.76 2.94 17.00
CA GLY A 40 -7.59 3.37 18.12
C GLY A 40 -8.97 3.93 17.76
N GLY A 41 -9.56 4.58 18.78
CA GLY A 41 -10.98 4.93 18.83
C GLY A 41 -11.80 3.91 19.62
N GLU A 42 -12.96 4.33 20.11
CA GLU A 42 -13.85 3.51 20.95
C GLU A 42 -14.51 2.36 20.16
N GLY A 43 -14.47 2.41 18.84
CA GLY A 43 -15.01 1.40 17.95
C GLY A 43 -14.40 1.49 16.54
N ARG A 44 -15.22 1.28 15.51
CA ARG A 44 -14.74 1.40 14.13
C ARG A 44 -14.57 2.87 13.75
N SER A 45 -13.32 3.29 13.61
CA SER A 45 -12.96 4.66 13.26
C SER A 45 -12.77 4.87 11.75
N SER A 46 -13.04 6.08 11.29
CA SER A 46 -12.53 6.56 9.99
C SER A 46 -11.03 6.92 10.12
N VAL A 47 -10.38 7.31 9.04
CA VAL A 47 -8.94 7.66 9.06
C VAL A 47 -8.66 8.86 9.97
N GLY A 48 -9.63 9.77 10.18
CA GLY A 48 -9.52 10.93 11.08
C GLY A 48 -8.48 12.00 10.71
N MET A 49 -7.55 11.70 9.81
CA MET A 49 -6.47 12.59 9.36
C MET A 49 -6.70 13.11 7.93
N PRO A 50 -6.16 14.29 7.56
CA PRO A 50 -6.32 14.87 6.23
C PRO A 50 -5.82 13.98 5.08
N SER A 51 -4.84 13.12 5.35
CA SER A 51 -4.34 12.15 4.38
C SER A 51 -4.07 10.79 5.03
N PRO A 52 -4.29 9.69 4.31
CA PRO A 52 -3.86 8.37 4.77
C PRO A 52 -2.34 8.31 4.90
N LYS A 53 -1.87 7.85 6.05
CA LYS A 53 -0.46 7.69 6.40
C LYS A 53 -0.01 6.23 6.38
N THR A 54 1.29 6.03 6.18
CA THR A 54 2.00 4.77 6.42
C THR A 54 2.09 4.50 7.93
N PRO A 55 2.48 3.28 8.35
CA PRO A 55 2.79 3.00 9.76
C PRO A 55 3.83 3.96 10.35
N TRP A 56 4.70 4.54 9.51
CA TRP A 56 5.73 5.50 9.90
C TRP A 56 5.32 6.97 9.69
N GLY A 57 4.03 7.26 9.49
CA GLY A 57 3.52 8.63 9.45
C GLY A 57 3.69 9.39 8.12
N LYS A 58 4.21 8.76 7.06
CA LYS A 58 4.34 9.40 5.73
C LYS A 58 3.04 9.30 4.92
N PRO A 59 2.64 10.31 4.14
CA PRO A 59 1.44 10.23 3.30
C PRO A 59 1.55 9.13 2.24
N THR A 60 0.47 8.36 2.00
CA THR A 60 0.46 7.27 1.01
C THR A 60 -0.25 7.64 -0.29
N LYS A 61 -1.23 8.55 -0.24
CA LYS A 61 -2.05 8.89 -1.41
C LYS A 61 -1.50 10.16 -2.08
N GLY A 62 -1.11 10.04 -3.35
CA GLY A 62 -0.71 11.18 -4.20
C GLY A 62 0.68 11.76 -3.96
N TYR A 63 1.38 11.35 -2.90
CA TYR A 63 2.73 11.83 -2.60
C TYR A 63 3.78 11.17 -3.50
N LYS A 64 4.53 11.97 -4.28
CA LYS A 64 5.62 11.48 -5.13
C LYS A 64 6.85 11.15 -4.28
N THR A 65 7.31 9.90 -4.35
CA THR A 65 8.45 9.41 -3.56
C THR A 65 9.79 9.45 -4.29
N ARG A 66 9.80 9.62 -5.63
CA ARG A 66 11.03 9.70 -6.42
C ARG A 66 11.76 11.01 -6.13
N LYS A 67 13.01 10.90 -5.68
CA LYS A 67 13.94 12.03 -5.53
C LYS A 67 14.55 12.39 -6.88
N ARG A 68 15.10 13.62 -7.01
CA ARG A 68 15.84 14.05 -8.20
C ARG A 68 17.04 13.13 -8.43
N GLN A 69 17.21 12.62 -9.64
CA GLN A 69 18.30 11.73 -10.05
C GLN A 69 18.89 12.20 -11.38
N ALA A 70 20.15 11.87 -11.66
CA ALA A 70 20.78 12.21 -12.95
C ALA A 70 20.00 11.65 -14.15
N SER A 71 19.41 10.47 -13.98
CA SER A 71 18.56 9.82 -14.99
C SER A 71 17.25 10.56 -15.29
N ASP A 72 16.86 11.57 -14.51
CA ASP A 72 15.67 12.36 -14.82
C ASP A 72 15.79 13.11 -16.16
N ARG A 73 17.02 13.40 -16.61
CA ARG A 73 17.31 13.97 -17.94
C ARG A 73 16.91 13.04 -19.09
N LEU A 74 16.91 11.73 -18.84
CA LEU A 74 16.59 10.71 -19.84
C LEU A 74 15.07 10.40 -19.89
N ILE A 75 14.29 10.93 -18.95
CA ILE A 75 12.84 10.69 -18.89
C ILE A 75 12.13 11.72 -19.77
N VAL A 76 11.75 11.29 -20.98
CA VAL A 76 11.02 12.14 -21.93
C VAL A 76 9.56 12.37 -21.52
N LYS A 77 8.90 11.34 -20.97
CA LYS A 77 7.50 11.42 -20.53
C LYS A 77 7.26 10.59 -19.28
N LYS A 78 6.69 11.21 -18.23
CA LYS A 78 6.27 10.50 -17.02
C LYS A 78 4.93 9.81 -17.27
N ARG A 79 4.81 8.55 -16.83
CA ARG A 79 3.51 7.87 -16.72
C ARG A 79 2.74 8.49 -15.54
N LYS A 80 1.42 8.67 -15.71
CA LYS A 80 0.53 9.12 -14.62
C LYS A 80 0.48 8.08 -13.52
#